data_AF-A0A7Y2TYG6-F1
#
_entry.id   AF-A0A7Y2TYG6-F1
#
_cell.length_a   1.000
_cell.length_b   1.000
_cell.length_c   1.000
_cell.angle_alpha   90.00
_cell.angle_beta   90.00
_cell.angle_gamma   90.00
#
_symmetry.space_group_name_H-M   'P 1'
#
loop_
_entity.id
_entity.type
_entity.pdbx_description
1 polymer ?
#
loop_
_entity_poly.entity_id
_entity_poly.type
_entity_poly.pdbx_seq_one_letter_code
_entity_poly.pdbx_strand_id
1 'polypeptide(L)'
;MFSLGLYFTFASVQGDFGLFKRVQIDAEAATLALEKERLALEVASLENKTGRMSDDFLDLDLLDQQARDILGLIRSDEIALN
;
A
#
# COMPACT_ATOMS: atom_id res chain seq x y z
N MET A 1 -49.79 -4.86 -30.26
CA MET A 1 -49.67 -5.23 -28.84
C MET A 1 -48.47 -6.15 -28.59
N PHE A 2 -48.29 -7.25 -29.33
CA PHE A 2 -47.13 -8.16 -29.21
C PHE A 2 -45.76 -7.50 -29.46
N SER A 3 -45.67 -6.60 -30.43
CA SER A 3 -44.43 -5.90 -30.81
C SER A 3 -43.89 -4.95 -29.73
N LEU A 4 -44.77 -4.37 -28.90
CA LEU A 4 -44.35 -3.52 -27.77
C LEU A 4 -43.73 -4.35 -26.64
N GLY A 5 -44.30 -5.52 -26.33
CA GLY A 5 -43.77 -6.40 -25.28
C GLY A 5 -42.39 -6.98 -25.61
N LEU A 6 -42.16 -7.32 -26.88
CA LEU A 6 -40.85 -7.73 -27.38
C LEU A 6 -39.83 -6.59 -27.30
N TYR A 7 -40.21 -5.37 -27.68
CA TYR A 7 -39.35 -4.19 -27.57
C TYR A 7 -38.94 -3.90 -26.12
N PHE A 8 -39.89 -3.94 -25.17
CA PHE A 8 -39.57 -3.72 -23.75
C PHE A 8 -38.66 -4.82 -23.19
N THR A 9 -38.90 -6.09 -23.52
CA THR A 9 -38.05 -7.20 -23.07
C THR A 9 -36.62 -7.05 -23.60
N PHE A 10 -36.48 -6.69 -24.88
CA PHE A 10 -35.18 -6.43 -25.50
C PHE A 10 -34.48 -5.20 -24.91
N ALA A 11 -35.22 -4.11 -24.70
CA ALA A 11 -34.71 -2.87 -24.10
C ALA A 11 -34.35 -3.03 -22.61
N SER A 12 -35.00 -3.92 -21.86
CA SER A 12 -34.61 -4.22 -20.47
C SER A 12 -33.36 -5.11 -20.38
N VAL A 13 -33.08 -5.90 -21.42
CA VAL A 13 -31.89 -6.76 -21.51
C VAL A 13 -30.68 -6.01 -22.11
N GLN A 14 -30.91 -5.13 -23.09
CA GLN A 14 -29.85 -4.38 -23.81
C GLN A 14 -29.73 -2.90 -23.43
N GLY A 15 -30.74 -2.29 -22.82
CA GLY A 15 -30.69 -0.88 -22.42
C GLY A 15 -29.73 -0.67 -21.24
N ASP A 16 -29.14 0.53 -21.17
CA ASP A 16 -28.11 0.96 -20.22
C ASP A 16 -28.39 0.73 -18.71
N PHE A 17 -29.58 0.24 -18.35
CA PHE A 17 -30.02 -0.11 -16.99
C PHE A 17 -30.17 -1.63 -16.75
N GLY A 18 -29.78 -2.47 -17.70
CA GLY A 18 -29.88 -3.93 -17.60
C GLY A 18 -28.92 -4.55 -16.59
N LEU A 19 -29.29 -5.74 -16.10
CA LEU A 19 -28.54 -6.56 -15.14
C LEU A 19 -27.03 -6.66 -15.45
N PHE A 20 -26.65 -6.65 -16.73
CA PHE A 20 -25.26 -6.68 -17.18
C PHE A 20 -24.43 -5.48 -16.70
N LYS A 21 -24.99 -4.27 -16.71
CA LYS A 21 -24.28 -3.08 -16.22
C LYS A 21 -24.02 -3.18 -14.72
N ARG A 22 -24.97 -3.75 -13.98
CA ARG A 22 -24.80 -3.97 -12.53
C ARG A 22 -23.71 -5.00 -12.24
N VAL A 23 -23.71 -6.13 -12.95
CA VAL A 23 -22.66 -7.15 -12.82
C VAL A 23 -21.28 -6.58 -13.16
N GLN A 24 -21.18 -5.73 -14.19
CA GLN A 24 -19.93 -5.06 -14.54
C GLN A 24 -19.47 -4.11 -13.42
N ILE A 25 -20.36 -3.25 -12.91
CA ILE A 25 -20.03 -2.32 -11.83
C ILE A 25 -19.60 -3.07 -10.57
N ASP A 26 -20.29 -4.16 -10.22
CA ASP A 26 -19.96 -4.94 -9.04
C ASP A 26 -18.58 -5.64 -9.20
N ALA A 27 -18.23 -6.09 -10.41
CA ALA A 27 -16.91 -6.65 -10.72
C ALA A 27 -15.79 -5.58 -10.67
N GLU A 28 -16.04 -4.39 -11.22
CA GLU A 28 -15.13 -3.24 -11.15
C GLU A 28 -14.91 -2.81 -9.69
N ALA A 29 -15.99 -2.73 -8.90
CA ALA A 29 -15.93 -2.40 -7.48
C ALA A 29 -15.12 -3.44 -6.68
N ALA A 30 -15.31 -4.74 -6.96
CA ALA A 30 -14.52 -5.80 -6.33
C ALA A 30 -13.02 -5.68 -6.66
N THR A 31 -12.70 -5.34 -7.91
CA THR A 31 -11.30 -5.13 -8.35
C THR A 31 -10.67 -3.93 -7.63
N LEU A 32 -11.38 -2.80 -7.58
CA LEU A 32 -10.93 -1.60 -6.89
C LEU A 32 -10.78 -1.80 -5.38
N ALA A 33 -11.64 -2.62 -4.76
CA ALA A 33 -11.53 -2.93 -3.34
C ALA A 33 -10.23 -3.68 -3.02
N LEU A 34 -9.85 -4.66 -3.86
CA LEU A 34 -8.59 -5.38 -3.72
C LEU A 34 -7.38 -4.47 -3.92
N GLU A 35 -7.43 -3.57 -4.90
CA GLU A 35 -6.36 -2.60 -5.15
C GLU A 35 -6.20 -1.62 -3.98
N LYS A 36 -7.32 -1.13 -3.43
CA LYS A 36 -7.32 -0.27 -2.25
C LYS A 36 -6.68 -0.96 -1.04
N GLU A 37 -7.01 -2.23 -0.79
CA GLU A 37 -6.43 -2.99 0.31
C GLU A 37 -4.91 -3.17 0.12
N ARG A 38 -4.47 -3.50 -1.10
CA ARG A 38 -3.05 -3.59 -1.44
C ARG A 38 -2.31 -2.28 -1.16
N LEU A 39 -2.86 -1.15 -1.60
CA LEU A 39 -2.27 0.17 -1.39
C LEU A 39 -2.27 0.56 0.09
N ALA A 40 -3.32 0.23 0.84
CA ALA A 40 -3.37 0.50 2.28
C ALA A 40 -2.25 -0.24 3.03
N LEU A 41 -1.96 -1.50 2.66
CA LEU A 41 -0.84 -2.26 3.22
C LEU A 41 0.52 -1.64 2.86
N GLU A 42 0.65 -1.14 1.63
CA GLU A 42 1.87 -0.46 1.18
C GLU A 42 2.12 0.84 1.96
N VAL A 43 1.08 1.65 2.13
CA VAL A 43 1.11 2.87 2.96
C VAL A 43 1.49 2.52 4.40
N ALA A 44 0.84 1.53 5.02
CA ALA A 44 1.17 1.12 6.39
C ALA A 44 2.63 0.66 6.54
N SER A 45 3.18 -0.04 5.55
CA SER A 45 4.59 -0.42 5.51
C SER A 45 5.50 0.81 5.40
N LEU A 46 5.16 1.77 4.56
CA LEU A 46 5.94 3.00 4.41
C LEU A 46 5.87 3.87 5.67
N GLU A 47 4.69 4.03 6.26
CA GLU A 47 4.50 4.73 7.54
C GLU A 47 5.32 4.09 8.66
N ASN A 48 5.36 2.75 8.73
CA ASN A 48 6.21 2.06 9.71
C ASN A 48 7.71 2.36 9.47
N LYS A 49 8.17 2.32 8.21
CA LYS A 49 9.56 2.64 7.86
C LYS A 49 9.90 4.09 8.21
N THR A 50 9.06 5.04 7.81
CA THR A 50 9.24 6.46 8.12
C THR A 50 9.17 6.73 9.61
N GLY A 51 8.26 6.08 10.34
CA GLY A 51 8.19 6.18 11.80
C GLY A 51 9.45 5.65 12.49
N ARG A 52 10.03 4.55 12.00
CA ARG A 52 11.31 4.00 12.50
C ARG A 52 12.52 4.85 12.13
N MET A 53 12.40 5.70 11.11
CA MET A 53 13.44 6.65 10.71
C MET A 53 13.26 8.02 11.38
N SER A 54 12.11 8.27 12.02
CA SER A 54 11.85 9.48 12.81
C SER A 54 12.60 9.38 14.14
N ASP A 55 13.19 10.51 14.56
CA ASP A 55 14.18 10.64 15.64
C ASP A 55 13.82 9.97 16.99
N ASP A 56 12.54 9.67 17.28
CA ASP A 56 12.12 8.98 18.51
C ASP A 56 12.54 7.48 18.57
N PHE A 57 12.89 6.86 17.43
CA PHE A 57 13.43 5.49 17.34
C PHE A 57 14.85 5.43 16.73
N LEU A 58 15.34 6.55 16.22
CA LEU A 58 16.71 6.68 15.75
C LEU A 58 17.58 7.00 16.96
N ASP A 59 17.94 5.96 17.72
CA ASP A 59 18.80 6.10 18.89
C ASP A 59 20.16 6.65 18.42
N LEU A 60 20.30 7.99 18.44
CA LEU A 60 21.48 8.71 17.97
C LEU A 60 22.74 8.23 18.70
N ASP A 61 22.57 7.70 19.93
CA ASP A 61 23.62 7.04 20.70
C ASP A 61 24.08 5.71 20.06
N LEU A 62 23.17 4.92 19.47
CA LEU A 62 23.53 3.71 18.71
C LEU A 62 24.20 4.05 17.38
N LEU A 63 23.80 5.14 16.72
CA LEU A 63 24.48 5.62 15.51
C LEU A 63 25.88 6.17 15.83
N ASP A 64 26.07 6.89 16.94
CA ASP A 64 27.38 7.35 17.39
C ASP A 64 28.29 6.16 17.77
N GLN A 65 27.74 5.15 18.45
CA GLN A 65 28.47 3.93 18.77
C GLN A 65 28.88 3.15 17.51
N GLN A 66 27.96 2.99 16.55
CA GLN A 66 28.24 2.29 15.30
C GLN A 66 29.18 3.10 14.39
N ALA A 67 29.10 4.44 14.43
CA ALA A 67 30.05 5.32 13.76
C ALA A 67 31.44 5.25 14.38
N ARG A 68 31.57 5.15 15.72
CA ARG A 68 32.87 4.94 16.40
C ARG A 68 33.50 3.59 16.05
N ASP A 69 32.68 2.54 16.00
CA ASP A 69 33.13 1.18 15.66
C ASP A 69 33.55 1.06 14.19
N ILE A 70 32.85 1.72 13.26
CA ILE A 70 33.13 1.65 11.81
C ILE A 70 34.21 2.65 11.37
N LEU A 71 34.15 3.89 11.86
CA LEU A 71 35.09 4.95 11.47
C LEU A 71 36.37 4.93 12.30
N GLY A 72 36.50 4.02 13.27
CA GLY A 72 37.75 3.80 13.99
C GLY A 72 38.24 5.04 14.72
N LEU A 73 37.36 5.77 15.40
CA LEU A 73 37.76 6.75 16.42
C LEU A 73 38.21 6.02 17.70
N ILE A 74 39.08 5.01 17.54
CA ILE A 74 39.99 4.64 18.59
C ILE A 74 40.97 5.80 18.66
N ARG A 75 40.83 6.53 19.76
CA ARG A 75 41.78 7.50 20.26
C ARG A 75 43.21 6.95 20.03
N SER A 76 44.07 7.77 19.43
CA SER A 76 45.39 7.37 18.92
C SER A 76 46.41 6.93 20.00
N ASP A 77 45.96 6.63 21.21
CA ASP A 77 46.73 6.43 22.43
C ASP A 77 46.47 5.10 23.18
N GLU A 78 45.61 4.19 22.70
CA GLU A 78 45.48 2.84 23.28
C GLU A 78 46.31 1.78 22.52
N ILE A 79 47.41 1.38 23.16
CA ILE A 79 48.24 0.23 22.76
C ILE A 79 47.48 -1.05 23.09
N ALA A 80 47.04 -1.78 22.06
CA ALA A 80 46.59 -3.15 22.21
C ALA A 80 47.79 -4.02 22.63
N LEU A 81 47.76 -4.51 23.87
CA LEU A 81 48.71 -5.49 24.39
C LEU A 81 47.94 -6.81 24.59
N ASN A 82 48.37 -7.80 23.80
CA ASN A 82 47.91 -9.20 23.65
C ASN A 82 46.64 -9.47 22.83
#